data_AF-A0A165F3U0-F1
#
_entry.id   AF-A0A165F3U0-F1
#
_cell.length_a   1.000
_cell.length_b   1.000
_cell.length_c   1.000
_cell.angle_alpha   90.00
_cell.angle_beta   90.00
_cell.angle_gamma   90.00
#
_symmetry.space_group_name_H-M   'P 1'
#
loop_
_entity.id
_entity.type
_entity.pdbx_description
1 polymer ?
#
loop_
_entity_poly.entity_id
_entity_poly.type
_entity_poly.pdbx_seq_one_letter_code
_entity_poly.pdbx_strand_id
1 'polypeptide(L)'
;IAQANAPLTDELRFEESRVLVRRRGGEVDYVPGEDVDYMDVSPRQMVSVATAMIPFLEHDDANRALMGANMMRQAVPLIKSEAPLVGTGMEYRCAVDAGDVLKSEKDGVVQEVSADYVTTANDDG
;
A
#
# COMPACT_ATOMS: atom_id res chain seq x y z
N ILE A 1 19.13 -10.49 1.99
CA ILE A 1 17.83 -10.07 1.40
C ILE A 1 18.10 -8.87 0.50
N ALA A 2 17.84 -8.99 -0.80
CA ALA A 2 17.95 -7.91 -1.77
C ALA A 2 16.77 -6.95 -1.69
N GLN A 3 17.00 -5.69 -2.09
CA GLN A 3 15.95 -4.67 -2.13
C GLN A 3 14.99 -4.88 -3.30
N ALA A 4 13.74 -4.45 -3.13
CA ALA A 4 12.68 -4.60 -4.15
C ALA A 4 12.92 -3.83 -5.46
N ASN A 5 13.85 -2.85 -5.47
CA ASN A 5 14.19 -2.02 -6.62
C ASN A 5 15.44 -2.49 -7.37
N ALA A 6 16.02 -3.65 -7.02
CA ALA A 6 17.16 -4.20 -7.74
C ALA A 6 16.76 -4.53 -9.20
N PRO A 7 17.53 -4.11 -10.21
CA PRO A 7 17.21 -4.35 -11.61
C PRO A 7 17.30 -5.85 -11.95
N LEU A 8 16.26 -6.36 -12.61
CA LEU A 8 16.13 -7.75 -13.03
C LEU A 8 15.95 -7.82 -14.54
N THR A 9 16.60 -8.81 -15.15
CA THR A 9 16.39 -9.23 -16.53
C THR A 9 14.98 -9.79 -16.73
N ASP A 10 14.54 -9.92 -17.98
CA ASP A 10 13.28 -10.58 -18.37
C ASP A 10 13.18 -12.04 -17.87
N GLU A 11 14.31 -12.69 -17.60
CA GLU A 11 14.40 -14.05 -17.06
C GLU A 11 14.40 -14.08 -15.51
N LEU A 12 14.10 -12.95 -14.85
CA LEU A 12 14.09 -12.79 -13.39
C LEU A 12 15.44 -13.06 -12.73
N ARG A 13 16.54 -12.80 -13.44
CA ARG A 13 17.91 -12.78 -12.88
C ARG A 13 18.35 -11.35 -12.62
N PHE A 14 19.17 -11.13 -11.60
CA PHE A 14 19.80 -9.83 -11.37
C PHE A 14 20.63 -9.38 -12.58
N GLU A 15 20.41 -8.16 -13.06
CA GLU A 15 21.20 -7.57 -14.14
C GLU A 15 22.61 -7.19 -13.69
N GLU A 16 22.73 -6.78 -12.42
CA GLU A 16 23.99 -6.38 -11.81
C GLU A 16 24.74 -7.59 -11.24
N SER A 17 26.06 -7.58 -11.39
CA SER A 17 26.92 -8.63 -10.85
C SER A 17 27.01 -8.61 -9.32
N ARG A 18 26.80 -7.44 -8.70
CA ARG A 18 26.74 -7.26 -7.25
C ARG A 18 25.47 -6.52 -6.87
N VAL A 19 24.68 -7.10 -5.99
CA VAL A 19 23.38 -6.59 -5.56
C VAL A 19 23.49 -6.07 -4.14
N LEU A 20 22.86 -4.92 -3.87
CA LEU A 20 22.74 -4.38 -2.52
C LEU A 20 21.82 -5.26 -1.68
N VAL A 21 22.36 -5.81 -0.59
CA VAL A 21 21.61 -6.68 0.32
C VAL A 21 21.69 -6.20 1.76
N ARG A 22 20.63 -6.47 2.50
CA ARG A 22 20.63 -6.44 3.96
C ARG A 22 21.04 -7.81 4.50
N ARG A 23 22.06 -7.82 5.36
CA ARG A 23 22.56 -9.00 6.09
C ARG A 23 22.02 -9.05 7.52
N ARG A 24 22.25 -10.20 8.17
CA ARG A 24 21.93 -10.39 9.59
C ARG A 24 22.70 -9.36 10.42
N GLY A 25 22.00 -8.69 11.34
CA GLY A 25 22.57 -7.60 12.15
C GLY A 25 22.34 -6.20 11.58
N GLY A 26 21.67 -6.07 10.43
CA GLY A 26 21.34 -4.77 9.83
C GLY A 26 22.45 -4.16 8.98
N GLU A 27 23.54 -4.89 8.79
CA GLU A 27 24.61 -4.51 7.88
C GLU A 27 24.12 -4.50 6.43
N VAL A 28 24.58 -3.51 5.68
CA VAL A 28 24.31 -3.34 4.25
C VAL A 28 25.59 -3.67 3.50
N ASP A 29 25.53 -4.62 2.58
CA ASP A 29 26.69 -5.07 1.81
C ASP A 29 26.29 -5.35 0.34
N TYR A 30 27.28 -5.43 -0.53
CA TYR A 30 27.12 -5.82 -1.93
C TYR A 30 27.59 -7.27 -2.10
N VAL A 31 26.69 -8.17 -2.50
CA VAL A 31 27.00 -9.59 -2.73
C VAL A 31 26.73 -10.00 -4.18
N PRO A 32 27.40 -11.04 -4.69
CA PRO A 32 27.02 -11.67 -5.95
C PRO A 32 25.52 -12.00 -5.98
N GLY A 33 24.86 -11.78 -7.12
CA GLY A 33 23.42 -12.07 -7.26
C GLY A 33 23.05 -13.53 -6.99
N GLU A 34 23.99 -14.45 -7.20
CA GLU A 34 23.87 -15.88 -6.89
C GLU A 34 23.84 -16.21 -5.39
N ASP A 35 24.40 -15.34 -4.55
CA ASP A 35 24.43 -15.49 -3.08
C ASP A 35 23.19 -14.88 -2.39
N VAL A 36 22.21 -14.40 -3.17
CA VAL A 36 21.00 -13.77 -2.65
C VAL A 36 19.88 -14.79 -2.49
N ASP A 37 19.53 -15.10 -1.23
CA ASP A 37 18.45 -16.07 -0.95
C ASP A 37 17.03 -15.51 -1.19
N TYR A 38 16.82 -14.23 -0.89
CA TYR A 38 15.49 -13.59 -0.87
C TYR A 38 15.55 -12.13 -1.31
N MET A 39 14.43 -11.61 -1.80
CA MET A 39 14.23 -10.20 -2.19
C MET A 39 12.96 -9.65 -1.54
N ASP A 40 12.96 -8.36 -1.17
CA ASP A 40 11.78 -7.68 -0.65
C ASP A 40 10.66 -7.65 -1.72
N VAL A 41 9.40 -7.78 -1.30
CA VAL A 41 8.25 -7.89 -2.21
C VAL A 41 7.81 -6.53 -2.74
N SER A 42 7.97 -5.48 -1.92
CA SER A 42 7.54 -4.13 -2.27
C SER A 42 8.43 -3.09 -1.59
N PRO A 43 8.76 -1.98 -2.26
CA PRO A 43 9.45 -0.85 -1.62
C PRO A 43 8.70 -0.27 -0.42
N ARG A 44 7.37 -0.45 -0.36
CA ARG A 44 6.51 0.04 0.72
C ARG A 44 6.34 -0.98 1.87
N GLN A 45 7.03 -2.12 1.83
CA GLN A 45 6.89 -3.18 2.84
C GLN A 45 7.29 -2.74 4.26
N MET A 46 8.14 -1.72 4.38
CA MET A 46 8.60 -1.23 5.69
C MET A 46 7.69 -0.17 6.33
N VAL A 47 6.74 0.40 5.59
CA VAL A 47 5.93 1.52 6.07
C VAL A 47 4.53 1.08 6.50
N SER A 48 3.95 1.79 7.47
CA SER A 48 2.58 1.54 7.93
C SER A 48 1.55 1.97 6.88
N VAL A 49 0.29 1.52 7.00
CA VAL A 49 -0.81 1.94 6.12
C VAL A 49 -0.95 3.46 6.09
N ALA A 50 -0.88 4.13 7.25
CA ALA A 50 -0.97 5.58 7.33
C ALA A 50 0.20 6.25 6.61
N THR A 51 1.43 5.83 6.88
CA THR A 51 2.62 6.39 6.23
C THR A 51 2.63 6.13 4.72
N ALA A 52 2.08 4.99 4.27
CA ALA A 52 1.98 4.63 2.86
C ALA A 52 0.97 5.50 2.07
N MET A 53 0.10 6.27 2.74
CA MET A 53 -0.81 7.24 2.13
C MET A 53 -0.17 8.62 1.89
N ILE A 54 1.06 8.85 2.35
CA ILE A 54 1.78 10.11 2.10
C ILE A 54 2.41 10.04 0.70
N PRO A 55 1.98 10.88 -0.27
CA PRO A 55 2.64 10.93 -1.58
C PRO A 55 4.05 11.54 -1.43
N PHE A 56 5.00 11.08 -2.25
CA PHE A 56 6.39 11.59 -2.26
C PHE A 56 7.11 11.42 -0.91
N LEU A 57 6.79 10.37 -0.15
CA LEU A 57 7.37 10.09 1.16
C LEU A 57 8.92 10.03 1.13
N GLU A 58 9.50 9.55 0.04
CA GLU A 58 10.94 9.48 -0.19
C GLU A 58 11.64 10.86 -0.23
N HIS A 59 10.86 11.94 -0.37
CA HIS A 59 11.33 13.32 -0.39
C HIS A 59 11.12 14.05 0.94
N ASP A 60 10.45 13.43 1.92
CA ASP A 60 10.21 13.99 3.24
C ASP A 60 11.17 13.38 4.28
N ASP A 61 11.55 14.18 5.29
CA ASP A 61 12.31 13.64 6.41
C ASP A 61 11.42 12.83 7.37
N ALA A 62 12.04 11.91 8.12
CA ALA A 62 11.33 10.97 8.98
C ALA A 62 10.46 11.64 10.06
N ASN A 63 10.88 12.79 10.61
CA ASN A 63 10.09 13.46 11.65
C ASN A 63 8.84 14.11 11.06
N ARG A 64 8.95 14.70 9.87
CA ARG A 64 7.80 15.25 9.14
C ARG A 64 6.85 14.16 8.67
N ALA A 65 7.37 13.06 8.13
CA ALA A 65 6.57 11.90 7.76
C ALA A 65 5.81 11.32 8.97
N LEU A 66 6.46 11.23 10.14
CA LEU A 66 5.84 10.79 11.38
C LEU A 66 4.71 11.74 11.81
N MET A 67 4.96 13.05 11.76
CA MET A 67 3.94 14.06 12.05
C MET A 67 2.76 13.95 11.08
N GLY A 68 3.01 13.87 9.77
CA GLY A 68 1.98 13.73 8.74
C GLY A 68 1.11 12.49 8.95
N ALA A 69 1.73 11.34 9.21
CA ALA A 69 1.01 10.09 9.47
C ALA A 69 0.13 10.18 10.73
N ASN A 70 0.59 10.88 11.78
CA ASN A 70 -0.20 11.08 12.99
C ASN A 70 -1.32 12.10 12.81
N MET A 71 -1.08 13.17 12.05
CA MET A 71 -2.08 14.18 11.75
C MET A 71 -3.23 13.62 10.91
N MET A 72 -2.96 12.68 9.99
CA MET A 72 -4.03 12.02 9.22
C MET A 72 -5.06 11.30 10.10
N ARG A 73 -4.63 10.71 11.23
CA ARG A 73 -5.54 10.07 12.19
C ARG A 73 -6.37 11.06 13.01
N GLN A 74 -6.05 12.34 12.94
CA GLN A 74 -6.77 13.42 13.62
C GLN A 74 -7.73 14.15 12.68
N ALA A 75 -7.80 13.75 11.41
CA ALA A 75 -8.71 14.34 10.45
C ALA A 75 -10.17 14.14 10.89
N VAL A 76 -11.01 15.14 10.62
CA VAL A 76 -12.43 15.12 10.94
C VAL A 76 -13.27 14.90 9.67
N PRO A 77 -14.36 14.11 9.74
CA PRO A 77 -15.24 13.91 8.59
C PRO A 77 -15.89 15.23 8.14
N LEU A 78 -15.84 15.51 6.83
CA LEU A 78 -16.49 16.68 6.23
C LEU A 78 -17.94 16.34 5.85
N ILE A 79 -18.79 17.36 5.69
CA ILE A 79 -20.18 17.19 5.19
C ILE A 79 -20.17 16.56 3.79
N LYS A 80 -19.22 16.96 2.95
CA LYS A 80 -19.00 16.39 1.63
C LYS A 80 -17.53 16.01 1.51
N SER A 81 -17.27 14.72 1.38
CA SER A 81 -15.92 14.18 1.21
C SER A 81 -15.53 14.18 -0.27
N GLU A 82 -14.30 14.56 -0.56
CA GLU A 82 -13.73 14.55 -1.91
C GLU A 82 -12.40 13.81 -1.88
N ALA A 83 -12.18 12.94 -2.87
CA ALA A 83 -10.94 12.18 -2.98
C ALA A 83 -9.76 13.10 -3.36
N PRO A 84 -8.54 12.81 -2.87
CA PRO A 84 -7.36 13.58 -3.25
C PRO A 84 -7.05 13.40 -4.74
N LEU A 85 -6.63 14.49 -5.40
CA LEU A 85 -6.20 14.44 -6.81
C LEU A 85 -4.89 13.68 -6.98
N VAL A 86 -4.02 13.71 -5.97
CA VAL A 86 -2.74 13.01 -5.93
C VAL A 86 -2.81 12.00 -4.79
N GLY A 87 -2.79 10.71 -5.15
CA GLY A 87 -2.87 9.59 -4.22
C GLY A 87 -1.74 8.60 -4.41
N THR A 88 -1.67 7.63 -3.52
CA THR A 88 -0.64 6.59 -3.45
C THR A 88 -1.13 5.23 -3.94
N GLY A 89 -2.45 5.04 -4.03
CA GLY A 89 -3.12 3.77 -4.30
C GLY A 89 -3.47 2.97 -3.05
N MET A 90 -3.03 3.40 -1.86
CA MET A 90 -3.36 2.75 -0.59
C MET A 90 -4.76 3.11 -0.09
N GLU A 91 -5.32 4.23 -0.56
CA GLU A 91 -6.56 4.84 -0.07
C GLU A 91 -7.76 3.89 -0.21
N TYR A 92 -7.87 3.22 -1.37
CA TYR A 92 -8.97 2.28 -1.63
C TYR A 92 -8.96 1.11 -0.64
N ARG A 93 -7.82 0.42 -0.51
CA ARG A 93 -7.72 -0.71 0.42
C ARG A 93 -7.89 -0.26 1.85
N CYS A 94 -7.31 0.88 2.23
CA CYS A 94 -7.49 1.44 3.57
C CYS A 94 -8.97 1.68 3.90
N ALA A 95 -9.75 2.27 2.99
CA ALA A 95 -11.18 2.51 3.23
C ALA A 95 -12.00 1.21 3.30
N VAL A 96 -11.72 0.28 2.39
CA VAL A 96 -12.39 -1.03 2.30
C VAL A 96 -12.11 -1.91 3.51
N ASP A 97 -10.88 -1.87 4.01
CA ASP A 97 -10.40 -2.70 5.13
C ASP A 97 -10.68 -2.05 6.50
N ALA A 98 -10.88 -0.72 6.56
CA ALA A 98 -11.29 -0.03 7.78
C ALA A 98 -12.67 -0.47 8.29
N GLY A 99 -13.55 -0.89 7.38
CA GLY A 99 -14.86 -1.46 7.73
C GLY A 99 -16.01 -0.46 7.86
N ASP A 100 -15.75 0.84 7.70
CA ASP A 100 -16.79 1.89 7.75
C ASP A 100 -17.59 2.01 6.44
N VAL A 101 -17.13 1.38 5.36
CA VAL A 101 -17.82 1.35 4.06
C VAL A 101 -18.66 0.09 3.91
N LEU A 102 -19.85 0.24 3.33
CA LEU A 102 -20.72 -0.89 3.00
C LEU A 102 -20.16 -1.65 1.78
N LYS A 103 -20.07 -2.97 1.90
CA LYS A 103 -19.68 -3.90 0.83
C LYS A 103 -20.82 -4.86 0.55
N SER A 104 -21.00 -5.24 -0.71
CA SER A 104 -21.88 -6.36 -1.04
C SER A 104 -21.21 -7.66 -0.59
N GLU A 105 -21.96 -8.53 0.10
CA GLU A 105 -21.46 -9.86 0.51
C GLU A 105 -21.48 -10.87 -0.65
N LYS A 106 -22.37 -10.65 -1.62
CA LYS A 106 -22.56 -11.51 -2.78
C LYS A 106 -22.67 -10.68 -4.06
N ASP A 107 -22.38 -11.32 -5.18
CA ASP A 107 -22.66 -10.76 -6.49
C ASP A 107 -24.17 -10.73 -6.75
N GLY A 108 -24.62 -9.71 -7.47
CA GLY A 108 -26.04 -9.48 -7.71
C GLY A 108 -26.32 -8.12 -8.36
N VAL A 109 -27.61 -7.79 -8.43
CA VAL A 109 -28.11 -6.56 -9.05
C VAL A 109 -28.86 -5.71 -8.02
N VAL A 110 -28.64 -4.39 -8.04
CA VAL A 110 -29.36 -3.44 -7.19
C VAL A 110 -30.83 -3.39 -7.61
N GLN A 111 -31.75 -3.69 -6.69
CA GLN A 111 -33.19 -3.61 -6.90
C GLN A 111 -33.77 -2.26 -6.48
N GLU A 112 -33.37 -1.77 -5.30
CA GLU A 112 -33.92 -0.55 -4.70
C GLU A 112 -32.82 0.22 -3.97
N VAL A 113 -32.86 1.55 -4.06
CA VAL A 113 -31.94 2.47 -3.39
C VAL A 113 -32.76 3.56 -2.71
N SER A 114 -32.55 3.70 -1.40
CA SER A 114 -33.06 4.78 -0.55
C SER A 114 -31.90 5.45 0.18
N ALA A 115 -32.15 6.59 0.82
CA ALA A 115 -31.18 7.21 1.72
C ALA A 115 -30.85 6.33 2.94
N ASP A 116 -31.78 5.46 3.34
CA ASP A 116 -31.66 4.62 4.53
C ASP A 116 -31.15 3.20 4.24
N TYR A 117 -31.35 2.69 3.02
CA TYR A 117 -31.01 1.31 2.68
C TYR A 117 -30.77 1.09 1.17
N VAL A 118 -30.09 0.00 0.86
CA VAL A 118 -29.90 -0.54 -0.50
C VAL A 118 -30.29 -2.01 -0.47
N THR A 119 -31.12 -2.44 -1.42
CA THR A 119 -31.55 -3.84 -1.55
C THR A 119 -30.99 -4.43 -2.84
N THR A 120 -30.36 -5.61 -2.74
CA THR A 120 -29.77 -6.35 -3.86
C THR A 120 -30.48 -7.68 -4.10
N ALA A 121 -30.70 -8.05 -5.36
CA ALA A 121 -31.03 -9.42 -5.77
C ALA A 121 -29.71 -10.17 -5.96
N ASN A 122 -29.45 -11.19 -5.16
CA ASN A 122 -28.26 -12.01 -5.37
C ASN A 122 -28.48 -12.97 -6.53
N ASP A 123 -27.42 -13.34 -7.23
CA ASP A 123 -27.50 -14.25 -8.37
C ASP A 123 -27.85 -15.70 -7.96
N ASP A 124 -27.77 -16.03 -6.68
CA ASP A 124 -28.00 -17.37 -6.13
C ASP A 124 -29.45 -17.67 -5.70
N GLY A 125 -30.38 -16.73 -5.88
CA GLY A 125 -31.81 -16.86 -5.57
C GLY A 125 -32.17 -16.44 -4.16
#